data_AF-A0A8R1I3V6-F1
#
_entry.id   AF-A0A8R1I3V6-F1
#
_cell.length_a   1.000
_cell.length_b   1.000
_cell.length_c   1.000
_cell.angle_alpha   90.00
_cell.angle_beta   90.00
_cell.angle_gamma   90.00
#
_symmetry.space_group_name_H-M   'P 1'
#
loop_
_entity.id
_entity.type
_entity.pdbx_description
1 polymer ?
#
loop_
_entity_poly.entity_id
_entity_poly.type
_entity_poly.pdbx_seq_one_letter_code
_entity_poly.pdbx_strand_id
1 'polypeptide(L)'
;MPHGLGHLIGLDVHDCGGYMGDAIPRSTLPGLKSLRTTRTLKENMAITIEPGCYFIDFLLDEALADPVRNVFLVKSEIDKYRGAGGVRIEDDVIIRASGTKT
;
A
#
# COMPACT_ATOMS: atom_id res chain seq x y z
N MET A 1 -6.11 -1.69 3.11
CA MET A 1 -5.53 -1.75 1.75
C MET A 1 -4.58 -2.96 1.67
N PRO A 2 -4.79 -3.91 0.73
CA PRO A 2 -4.06 -5.19 0.74
C PRO A 2 -2.65 -5.15 0.11
N HIS A 3 -2.33 -4.09 -0.64
CA HIS A 3 -1.02 -3.89 -1.27
C HIS A 3 -0.12 -2.94 -0.45
N GLY A 4 1.15 -2.83 -0.84
CA GLY A 4 2.08 -1.84 -0.30
C GLY A 4 1.72 -0.43 -0.76
N LEU A 5 2.13 0.61 -0.02
CA LEU A 5 1.83 2.00 -0.35
C LEU A 5 2.50 2.48 -1.65
N GLY A 6 3.59 1.85 -2.05
CA GLY A 6 4.36 2.20 -3.24
C GLY A 6 5.66 1.44 -3.32
N HIS A 7 6.47 1.80 -4.31
CA HIS A 7 7.72 1.12 -4.63
C HIS A 7 8.70 2.04 -5.34
N LEU A 8 9.99 1.68 -5.28
CA LEU A 8 11.00 2.38 -6.07
C LEU A 8 10.64 2.23 -7.56
N ILE A 9 10.85 3.30 -8.33
CA ILE A 9 10.62 3.35 -9.76
C ILE A 9 11.84 3.95 -10.46
N GLY A 10 12.19 3.41 -11.62
CA GLY A 10 13.39 3.80 -12.35
C GLY A 10 13.39 3.20 -13.75
N LEU A 11 14.44 2.44 -14.08
CA LEU A 11 14.49 1.71 -15.35
C LEU A 11 13.41 0.62 -15.42
N ASP A 12 13.14 -0.03 -14.27
CA ASP A 12 12.03 -0.95 -14.10
C ASP A 12 10.89 -0.25 -13.34
N VAL A 13 9.64 -0.63 -13.64
CA VAL A 13 8.46 -0.13 -12.91
C VAL A 13 8.60 -0.44 -11.42
N HIS A 14 8.82 -1.71 -11.07
CA HIS A 14 9.22 -2.11 -9.72
C HIS A 14 10.75 -2.16 -9.64
N ASP A 15 11.39 -1.01 -9.42
CA ASP A 15 12.85 -0.90 -9.49
C ASP A 15 13.58 -1.69 -8.38
N CYS A 16 14.85 -1.99 -8.63
CA CYS A 16 15.66 -2.84 -7.79
C CYS A 16 16.08 -2.18 -6.47
N GLY A 17 16.74 -2.95 -5.59
CA GLY A 17 17.36 -2.42 -4.37
C GLY A 17 16.40 -2.06 -3.22
N GLY A 18 15.10 -2.36 -3.33
CA GLY A 18 14.10 -2.08 -2.29
C GLY A 18 14.35 -2.78 -0.94
N TYR A 19 15.11 -3.88 -0.93
CA TYR A 19 15.46 -4.67 0.27
C TYR A 19 16.97 -4.80 0.50
N MET A 20 17.75 -3.82 0.04
CA MET A 20 19.21 -3.80 0.20
C MET A 20 19.64 -2.69 1.16
N GLY A 21 20.90 -2.74 1.61
CA GLY A 21 21.50 -1.69 2.44
C GLY A 21 20.86 -1.59 3.82
N ASP A 22 20.22 -0.46 4.11
CA ASP A 22 19.56 -0.15 5.38
C ASP A 22 18.12 -0.66 5.48
N ALA A 23 17.68 -1.50 4.54
CA ALA A 23 16.38 -2.15 4.59
C ALA A 23 16.24 -3.00 5.85
N ILE A 24 15.14 -2.83 6.58
CA ILE A 24 14.74 -3.77 7.64
C ILE A 24 14.04 -5.00 7.06
N PRO A 25 13.98 -6.13 7.78
CA PRO A 25 13.23 -7.30 7.34
C PRO A 25 11.77 -6.97 6.98
N ARG A 26 11.25 -7.65 5.95
CA ARG A 26 9.86 -7.49 5.52
C ARG A 26 8.92 -7.86 6.68
N SER A 27 7.94 -6.98 6.93
CA SER A 27 6.91 -7.23 7.93
C SER A 27 6.07 -8.46 7.56
N THR A 28 5.54 -9.16 8.55
CA THR A 28 4.54 -10.24 8.37
C THR A 28 3.11 -9.72 8.45
N LEU A 29 2.92 -8.45 8.86
CA LEU A 29 1.60 -7.86 9.06
C LEU A 29 0.83 -7.67 7.73
N PRO A 30 -0.51 -7.81 7.72
CA PRO A 30 -1.34 -7.53 6.55
C PRO A 30 -1.08 -6.12 5.97
N GLY A 31 -1.06 -6.00 4.65
CA GLY A 31 -0.68 -4.77 3.94
C GLY A 31 0.84 -4.53 3.94
N LEU A 32 1.47 -4.42 5.11
CA LEU A 32 2.90 -4.11 5.24
C LEU A 32 3.82 -5.20 4.65
N LYS A 33 3.41 -6.47 4.70
CA LYS A 33 4.11 -7.57 4.01
C LYS A 33 4.19 -7.39 2.50
N SER A 34 3.27 -6.61 1.94
CA SER A 34 3.16 -6.34 0.50
C SER A 34 3.91 -5.08 0.07
N LEU A 35 4.57 -4.35 0.98
CA LEU A 35 5.53 -3.29 0.61
C LEU A 35 6.58 -3.86 -0.35
N ARG A 36 7.20 -3.00 -1.16
CA ARG A 36 8.31 -3.36 -2.05
C ARG A 36 9.65 -2.74 -1.64
N THR A 37 9.63 -1.88 -0.63
CA THR A 37 10.84 -1.42 0.04
C THR A 37 10.56 -1.18 1.53
N THR A 38 11.59 -1.40 2.35
CA THR A 38 11.60 -1.09 3.79
C THR A 38 12.75 -0.15 4.13
N ARG A 39 13.33 0.49 3.12
CA ARG A 39 14.47 1.40 3.27
C ARG A 39 14.03 2.75 3.77
N THR A 40 14.95 3.45 4.41
CA THR A 40 14.77 4.88 4.71
C THR A 40 14.86 5.66 3.40
N LEU A 41 13.90 6.55 3.15
CA LEU A 41 13.93 7.43 1.98
C LEU A 41 15.19 8.32 2.02
N LYS A 42 15.89 8.40 0.89
CA LYS A 42 17.10 9.21 0.73
C LYS A 42 16.96 10.09 -0.51
N GLU A 43 17.63 11.23 -0.49
CA GLU A 43 17.65 12.16 -1.61
C GLU A 43 18.03 11.45 -2.92
N ASN A 44 17.36 11.83 -4.01
CA ASN A 44 17.46 11.27 -5.36
C ASN A 44 16.86 9.86 -5.54
N MET A 45 16.22 9.26 -4.53
CA MET A 45 15.32 8.14 -4.79
C MET A 45 14.07 8.62 -5.54
N ALA A 46 13.60 7.83 -6.50
CA ALA A 46 12.28 7.96 -7.11
C ALA A 46 11.37 6.83 -6.60
N ILE A 47 10.15 7.16 -6.21
CA ILE A 47 9.21 6.22 -5.58
C ILE A 47 7.78 6.56 -6.00
N THR A 48 6.94 5.54 -6.18
CA THR A 48 5.50 5.71 -6.35
C THR A 48 4.83 5.96 -5.00
N ILE A 49 3.78 6.79 -4.99
CA ILE A 49 2.88 6.98 -3.86
C ILE A 49 1.47 6.65 -4.36
N GLU A 50 1.00 5.44 -4.04
CA GLU A 50 -0.17 4.85 -4.70
C GLU A 50 -1.26 4.36 -3.71
N PRO A 51 -1.73 5.18 -2.75
CA PRO A 51 -2.78 4.76 -1.84
C PRO A 51 -4.07 4.38 -2.60
N GLY A 52 -4.74 3.35 -2.09
CA GLY A 52 -5.98 2.86 -2.65
C GLY A 52 -6.99 2.36 -1.61
N CYS A 53 -8.26 2.42 -1.99
CA CYS A 53 -9.39 1.92 -1.22
C CYS A 53 -10.26 1.06 -2.14
N TYR A 54 -10.54 -0.18 -1.71
CA TYR A 54 -11.21 -1.18 -2.54
C TYR A 54 -12.22 -1.95 -1.70
N PHE A 55 -13.33 -2.32 -2.32
CA PHE A 55 -14.37 -3.17 -1.75
C PHE A 55 -14.21 -4.58 -2.34
N ILE A 56 -13.24 -5.34 -1.82
CA ILE A 56 -12.88 -6.68 -2.29
C ILE A 56 -13.67 -7.72 -1.49
N ASP A 57 -14.60 -8.41 -2.15
CA ASP A 57 -15.58 -9.27 -1.48
C ASP A 57 -14.96 -10.31 -0.55
N PHE A 58 -13.97 -11.08 -1.03
CA PHE A 58 -13.31 -12.10 -0.21
C PHE A 58 -12.68 -11.53 1.08
N LEU A 59 -12.05 -10.35 1.02
CA LEU A 59 -11.44 -9.73 2.20
C LEU A 59 -12.50 -9.15 3.16
N LEU A 60 -13.59 -8.61 2.62
CA LEU A 60 -14.71 -8.10 3.41
C LEU A 60 -15.43 -9.22 4.12
N ASP A 61 -15.68 -10.34 3.43
CA ASP A 61 -16.36 -11.51 3.98
C ASP A 61 -15.53 -12.13 5.11
N GLU A 62 -14.21 -12.26 4.91
CA GLU A 62 -13.29 -12.72 5.96
C GLU A 62 -13.33 -11.79 7.18
N ALA A 63 -13.34 -10.46 6.98
CA ALA A 63 -13.35 -9.49 8.06
C ALA A 63 -14.71 -9.41 8.80
N LEU A 64 -15.82 -9.61 8.10
CA LEU A 64 -17.17 -9.68 8.68
C LEU A 64 -17.38 -10.98 9.48
N ALA A 65 -16.71 -12.07 9.10
CA ALA A 65 -16.73 -13.34 9.82
C ALA A 65 -15.82 -13.34 11.07
N ASP A 66 -14.83 -12.45 11.12
CA ASP A 66 -13.89 -12.34 12.22
C ASP A 66 -14.47 -11.50 13.38
N PRO A 67 -14.68 -12.08 14.58
CA PRO A 67 -15.30 -11.36 15.70
C PRO A 67 -14.48 -10.17 16.21
N VAL A 68 -13.16 -10.15 15.97
CA VAL A 68 -12.30 -9.03 16.37
C VAL A 68 -12.40 -7.87 15.39
N ARG A 69 -12.52 -8.14 14.09
CA ARG A 69 -12.60 -7.09 13.05
C ARG A 69 -14.03 -6.59 12.82
N ASN A 70 -15.01 -7.48 12.90
CA ASN A 70 -16.41 -7.19 12.57
C ASN A 70 -17.01 -6.08 13.45
N VAL A 71 -16.53 -5.88 14.68
CA VAL A 71 -16.99 -4.79 15.56
C VAL A 71 -16.79 -3.39 14.97
N PHE A 72 -15.91 -3.24 13.98
CA PHE A 72 -15.64 -1.97 13.31
C PHE A 72 -16.40 -1.81 11.99
N LEU A 73 -17.17 -2.81 11.56
CA LEU A 73 -17.77 -2.87 10.23
C LEU A 73 -19.28 -2.67 10.28
N VAL A 74 -19.78 -1.63 9.60
CA VAL A 74 -21.21 -1.41 9.40
C VAL A 74 -21.64 -2.09 8.10
N LYS A 75 -22.04 -3.37 8.18
CA LYS A 75 -22.35 -4.20 7.01
C LYS A 75 -23.34 -3.55 6.03
N SER A 76 -24.38 -2.90 6.54
CA SER A 76 -25.40 -2.23 5.70
C SER A 76 -24.83 -1.09 4.85
N GLU A 77 -23.79 -0.41 5.32
CA GLU A 77 -23.11 0.64 4.55
C GLU A 77 -22.13 0.03 3.55
N ILE A 78 -21.37 -1.00 3.96
CA ILE A 78 -20.41 -1.70 3.10
C ILE A 78 -21.10 -2.32 1.88
N ASP A 79 -22.25 -2.95 2.08
CA ASP A 79 -22.99 -3.63 1.01
C ASP A 79 -23.41 -2.68 -0.12
N LYS A 80 -23.55 -1.37 0.14
CA LYS A 80 -23.84 -0.36 -0.90
C LYS A 80 -22.68 -0.16 -1.89
N TYR A 81 -21.46 -0.53 -1.51
CA TYR A 81 -20.24 -0.34 -2.30
C TYR A 81 -19.65 -1.65 -2.83
N ARG A 82 -20.24 -2.81 -2.50
CA ARG A 82 -19.85 -4.08 -3.12
C ARG A 82 -20.06 -4.01 -4.63
N GLY A 83 -19.09 -4.50 -5.39
CA GLY A 83 -19.07 -4.38 -6.85
C GLY A 83 -18.64 -3.02 -7.39
N ALA A 84 -18.46 -1.99 -6.56
CA ALA A 84 -17.92 -0.69 -7.01
C ALA A 84 -16.44 -0.75 -7.42
N GLY A 85 -15.75 -1.85 -7.10
CA GLY A 85 -14.33 -2.03 -7.34
C GLY A 85 -13.50 -1.28 -6.31
N GLY A 86 -12.84 -0.20 -6.74
CA GLY A 86 -12.05 0.65 -5.86
C GLY A 86 -11.35 1.76 -6.60
N VAL A 87 -10.68 2.62 -5.83
CA VAL A 87 -9.93 3.76 -6.32
C VAL A 87 -8.47 3.62 -5.88
N ARG A 88 -7.56 3.98 -6.78
CA ARG A 88 -6.15 4.22 -6.49
C ARG A 88 -5.75 5.53 -7.16
N ILE A 89 -5.00 6.34 -6.44
CA ILE A 89 -4.37 7.54 -6.98
C ILE A 89 -2.88 7.32 -6.81
N GLU A 90 -2.13 7.46 -7.90
CA GLU A 90 -0.72 7.09 -7.98
C GLU A 90 0.05 8.21 -8.64
N ASP A 91 1.06 8.71 -7.92
CA ASP A 91 2.02 9.69 -8.40
C ASP A 91 3.44 9.15 -8.27
N ASP A 92 4.31 9.56 -9.18
CA ASP A 92 5.75 9.35 -9.08
C ASP A 92 6.38 10.55 -8.39
N VAL A 93 7.20 10.33 -7.36
CA VAL A 93 7.88 11.41 -6.64
C VAL A 93 9.37 11.17 -6.53
N ILE A 94 10.14 12.25 -6.66
CA ILE A 94 11.58 12.28 -6.39
C ILE A 94 11.80 12.87 -5.00
N ILE A 95 12.56 12.15 -4.17
CA ILE A 95 12.95 12.62 -2.84
C ILE A 95 14.04 13.69 -2.96
N ARG A 96 13.88 14.79 -2.24
CA ARG A 96 14.81 15.92 -2.12
C ARG A 96 15.24 16.11 -0.67
N ALA A 97 16.35 16.81 -0.42
CA ALA A 97 16.81 17.10 0.95
C ALA A 97 15.74 17.73 1.85
N SER A 98 14.82 18.53 1.30
CA SER A 98 13.78 19.26 2.03
C SER A 98 12.36 18.72 1.85
N GLY A 99 12.18 17.53 1.24
CA GLY A 99 10.84 16.98 0.98
C GLY A 99 10.77 16.16 -0.31
N THR A 100 9.73 16.36 -1.09
CA THR A 100 9.50 15.63 -2.35
C THR A 100 9.20 16.59 -3.50
N LYS A 101 9.39 16.11 -4.72
CA LYS A 101 8.94 16.75 -5.95
C LYS A 101 8.18 15.72 -6.78
N THR A 102 6.93 16.03 -7.11
CA THR A 102 6.14 15.36 -8.16
C THR A 102 6.62 15.77 -9.55
#